data_AF-A0A956YYV8-F1
#
_entry.id   AF-A0A956YYV8-F1
#
_cell.length_a   1.000
_cell.length_b   1.000
_cell.length_c   1.000
_cell.angle_alpha   90.00
_cell.angle_beta   90.00
_cell.angle_gamma   90.00
#
_symmetry.space_group_name_H-M   'P 1'
#
loop_
_entity.id
_entity.type
_entity.pdbx_description
1 polymer ?
#
loop_
_entity_poly.entity_id
_entity_poly.type
_entity_poly.pdbx_seq_one_letter_code
_entity_poly.pdbx_strand_id
1 'polypeptide(L)'
;MIASEMARKAVRSSNRGWFISLIVLITLLVIVASVSWNAYYNAIVGPFDTPLKTILQNQTADGLREYYVSVRGDEVFNTGWEMVETEDGRETKREGYAALMYNDRFLLVELTGPFVDGVKNFTGQLVPISADVNREILEGMYADEPALRGMFASFMLDTEDKRIEIFAGLAALTVSGVISILLLGRTLNRMADPTRHPIMRALARYGDPESIAREIDTEMTLSRTPVGKYSSLSQRWFAYHRGGAFHAARLQDIAWAYKQVTQHRTYGIPTAKTYMAHVADVYGHQFSIQAGQKEVDALLKAIAERAPWALHGYSDNLAQAWRKDRQQVLGTVAERRKAYSAA
;
A
#
# COMPACT_ATOMS: atom_id res chain seq x y z
N MET A 1 22.39 -12.62 -26.63
CA MET A 1 21.16 -12.06 -26.03
C MET A 1 21.46 -11.44 -24.65
N ILE A 2 22.47 -10.56 -24.49
CA ILE A 2 23.30 -10.67 -23.25
C ILE A 2 23.64 -9.35 -22.46
N ALA A 3 23.18 -8.14 -22.77
CA ALA A 3 23.31 -6.98 -21.83
C ALA A 3 22.48 -5.71 -22.13
N SER A 4 22.45 -5.14 -23.34
CA SER A 4 21.50 -4.06 -23.71
C SER A 4 20.13 -4.65 -23.94
N GLU A 5 20.07 -5.86 -24.49
CA GLU A 5 18.86 -6.64 -24.48
C GLU A 5 18.47 -7.02 -23.05
N MET A 6 19.42 -7.36 -22.16
CA MET A 6 19.11 -7.64 -20.75
C MET A 6 18.70 -6.39 -19.97
N ALA A 7 19.37 -5.25 -20.17
CA ALA A 7 19.05 -3.98 -19.55
C ALA A 7 17.69 -3.47 -20.08
N ARG A 8 17.48 -3.44 -21.40
CA ARG A 8 16.18 -3.07 -22.00
C ARG A 8 15.08 -4.07 -21.63
N LYS A 9 15.37 -5.36 -21.50
CA LYS A 9 14.41 -6.39 -21.05
C LYS A 9 14.09 -6.22 -19.57
N ALA A 10 15.08 -5.90 -18.72
CA ALA A 10 14.87 -5.59 -17.31
C ALA A 10 14.05 -4.31 -17.13
N VAL A 11 14.36 -3.25 -17.90
CA VAL A 11 13.54 -2.02 -17.96
C VAL A 11 12.12 -2.33 -18.37
N ARG A 12 11.92 -3.09 -19.47
CA ARG A 12 10.59 -3.46 -19.96
C ARG A 12 9.82 -4.35 -18.99
N SER A 13 10.46 -5.36 -18.40
CA SER A 13 9.81 -6.28 -17.46
C SER A 13 9.45 -5.58 -16.14
N SER A 14 10.33 -4.71 -15.65
CA SER A 14 10.08 -3.88 -14.46
C SER A 14 8.92 -2.91 -14.70
N ASN A 15 8.97 -2.13 -15.78
CA ASN A 15 7.89 -1.18 -16.13
C ASN A 15 6.55 -1.90 -16.34
N ARG A 16 6.55 -3.06 -17.01
CA ARG A 16 5.33 -3.85 -17.23
C ARG A 16 4.73 -4.35 -15.92
N GLY A 17 5.57 -4.83 -14.98
CA GLY A 17 5.11 -5.26 -13.66
C GLY A 17 4.42 -4.12 -12.91
N TRP A 18 5.10 -2.97 -12.80
CA TRP A 18 4.53 -1.78 -12.16
C TRP A 18 3.26 -1.29 -12.84
N PHE A 19 3.22 -1.26 -14.17
CA PHE A 19 2.06 -0.85 -14.94
C PHE A 19 0.84 -1.74 -14.66
N ILE A 20 1.01 -3.07 -14.69
CA ILE A 20 -0.07 -4.02 -14.40
C ILE A 20 -0.55 -3.85 -12.96
N SER A 21 0.37 -3.76 -11.99
CA SER A 21 0.00 -3.56 -10.58
C SER A 21 -0.79 -2.28 -10.36
N LEU A 22 -0.42 -1.18 -11.03
CA LEU A 22 -1.14 0.09 -10.94
C LEU A 22 -2.53 0.02 -11.59
N ILE A 23 -2.68 -0.65 -12.73
CA ILE A 23 -4.00 -0.86 -13.34
C ILE A 23 -4.88 -1.67 -12.40
N VAL A 24 -4.37 -2.78 -11.84
CA VAL A 24 -5.14 -3.62 -10.90
C VAL A 24 -5.57 -2.80 -9.68
N LEU A 25 -4.67 -1.99 -9.12
CA LEU A 25 -4.98 -1.12 -7.99
C LEU A 25 -6.08 -0.09 -8.34
N ILE A 26 -5.97 0.58 -9.49
CA ILE A 26 -6.99 1.53 -9.95
C ILE A 26 -8.34 0.84 -10.15
N THR A 27 -8.36 -0.34 -10.76
CA THR A 27 -9.58 -1.13 -10.93
C THR A 27 -10.21 -1.49 -9.58
N LEU A 28 -9.41 -1.91 -8.60
CA LEU A 28 -9.91 -2.20 -7.24
C LEU A 28 -10.49 -0.94 -6.58
N LEU A 29 -9.82 0.21 -6.71
CA LEU A 29 -10.32 1.48 -6.18
C LEU A 29 -11.66 1.87 -6.83
N VAL A 30 -11.80 1.67 -8.14
CA VAL A 30 -13.06 1.93 -8.86
C VAL A 30 -14.17 0.99 -8.40
N ILE A 31 -13.87 -0.29 -8.15
CA ILE A 31 -14.85 -1.25 -7.62
C ILE A 31 -15.32 -0.82 -6.24
N VAL A 32 -14.39 -0.48 -5.33
CA VAL A 32 -14.74 0.01 -3.98
C VAL A 32 -15.59 1.28 -4.07
N ALA A 33 -15.18 2.25 -4.91
CA ALA A 33 -15.95 3.47 -5.12
C ALA A 33 -17.36 3.21 -5.67
N SER A 34 -17.50 2.20 -6.54
CA SER A 34 -18.78 1.83 -7.14
C SER A 34 -19.70 1.12 -6.14
N VAL A 35 -19.17 0.20 -5.33
CA VAL A 35 -19.93 -0.51 -4.29
C VAL A 35 -20.38 0.47 -3.19
N SER A 36 -19.52 1.40 -2.80
CA SER A 36 -19.81 2.41 -1.78
C SER A 36 -20.47 3.68 -2.33
N TRP A 37 -20.83 3.70 -3.63
CA TRP A 37 -21.36 4.90 -4.29
C TRP A 37 -22.61 5.45 -3.60
N ASN A 38 -23.54 4.56 -3.22
CA ASN A 38 -24.76 4.97 -2.52
C ASN A 38 -24.45 5.65 -1.18
N ALA A 39 -23.44 5.20 -0.45
CA ALA A 39 -23.04 5.81 0.81
C ALA A 39 -22.42 7.19 0.61
N TYR A 40 -21.53 7.34 -0.36
CA TYR A 40 -20.97 8.64 -0.71
C TYR A 40 -22.05 9.61 -1.19
N TYR A 41 -22.99 9.14 -2.02
CA TYR A 41 -24.11 9.94 -2.51
C TYR A 41 -24.97 10.47 -1.35
N ASN A 42 -25.34 9.62 -0.39
CA ASN A 42 -26.15 10.01 0.77
C ASN A 42 -25.41 10.94 1.74
N ALA A 43 -24.10 10.73 1.92
CA ALA A 43 -23.29 11.61 2.77
C ALA A 43 -23.08 13.00 2.15
N ILE A 44 -22.92 13.09 0.82
CA ILE A 44 -22.64 14.35 0.11
C ILE A 44 -23.92 15.14 -0.18
N VAL A 45 -24.97 14.47 -0.66
CA VAL A 45 -26.20 15.13 -1.15
C VAL A 45 -27.29 15.21 -0.08
N GLY A 46 -27.34 14.23 0.84
CA GLY A 46 -28.30 14.26 1.93
C GLY A 46 -27.95 15.34 2.99
N PRO A 47 -28.78 15.51 4.03
CA PRO A 47 -30.03 14.80 4.28
C PRO A 47 -31.14 15.17 3.30
N PHE A 48 -31.90 14.17 2.86
CA PHE A 48 -33.08 14.37 2.03
C PHE A 48 -34.28 14.67 2.92
N ASP A 49 -35.01 15.75 2.64
CA ASP A 49 -36.25 16.08 3.34
C ASP A 49 -37.38 15.16 2.82
N THR A 50 -37.61 14.06 3.55
CA THR A 50 -38.53 13.01 3.11
C THR A 50 -39.70 12.93 4.09
N PRO A 51 -40.94 13.18 3.62
CA PRO A 51 -42.12 13.05 4.45
C PRO A 51 -42.24 11.63 5.04
N LEU A 52 -42.56 11.52 6.33
CA LEU A 52 -42.70 10.24 7.04
C LEU A 52 -43.71 9.30 6.34
N LYS A 53 -44.75 9.86 5.71
CA LYS A 53 -45.70 9.12 4.86
C LYS A 53 -45.00 8.28 3.78
N THR A 54 -44.04 8.88 3.07
CA THR A 54 -43.33 8.25 1.96
C THR A 54 -42.43 7.13 2.45
N ILE A 55 -41.79 7.34 3.61
CA ILE A 55 -40.93 6.35 4.26
C ILE A 55 -41.75 5.12 4.66
N LEU A 56 -42.87 5.33 5.37
CA LEU A 56 -43.71 4.24 5.86
C LEU A 56 -44.40 3.44 4.73
N GLN A 57 -44.62 4.04 3.56
CA GLN A 57 -45.23 3.35 2.41
C GLN A 57 -44.27 2.37 1.70
N ASN A 58 -42.96 2.56 1.83
CA ASN A 58 -41.95 1.68 1.24
C ASN A 58 -41.64 0.54 2.23
N GLN A 59 -41.80 -0.72 1.82
CA GLN A 59 -41.74 -1.88 2.75
C GLN A 59 -40.32 -2.38 3.06
N THR A 60 -39.28 -1.91 2.35
CA THR A 60 -37.91 -2.40 2.52
C THR A 60 -36.90 -1.25 2.53
N ALA A 61 -36.06 -1.17 3.58
CA ALA A 61 -34.92 -0.27 3.63
C ALA A 61 -33.82 -0.67 2.64
N ASP A 62 -33.67 -1.98 2.39
CA ASP A 62 -32.73 -2.53 1.41
C ASP A 62 -33.13 -2.11 -0.01
N GLY A 63 -32.35 -1.19 -0.58
CA GLY A 63 -32.55 -0.69 -1.94
C GLY A 63 -33.03 0.76 -2.04
N LEU A 64 -33.28 1.44 -0.92
CA LEU A 64 -33.50 2.88 -0.95
C LEU A 64 -32.21 3.59 -1.36
N ARG A 65 -32.24 4.23 -2.53
CA ARG A 65 -31.14 5.07 -3.02
C ARG A 65 -30.88 6.25 -2.09
N GLU A 66 -31.93 6.73 -1.41
CA GLU A 66 -31.93 7.85 -0.49
C GLU A 66 -32.32 7.32 0.89
N TYR A 67 -31.32 7.09 1.74
CA TYR A 67 -31.51 6.52 3.08
C TYR A 67 -31.05 7.46 4.19
N TYR A 68 -30.27 8.50 3.89
CA TYR A 68 -29.95 9.55 4.86
C TYR A 68 -30.97 10.69 4.77
N VAL A 69 -31.93 10.70 5.69
CA VAL A 69 -33.16 11.51 5.59
C VAL A 69 -33.35 12.39 6.82
N SER A 70 -34.04 13.50 6.62
CA SER A 70 -34.64 14.31 7.69
C SER A 70 -36.13 14.03 7.71
N VAL A 71 -36.66 13.64 8.87
CA VAL A 71 -38.04 13.21 9.04
C VAL A 71 -38.70 14.05 10.12
N ARG A 72 -39.94 14.48 9.85
CA ARG A 72 -40.80 15.17 10.79
C ARG A 72 -42.02 14.31 11.10
N GLY A 73 -42.25 14.04 12.38
CA GLY A 73 -43.48 13.38 12.84
C GLY A 73 -44.49 14.34 13.43
N ASP A 74 -45.73 13.88 13.53
CA ASP A 74 -46.82 14.64 14.15
C ASP A 74 -46.66 14.63 15.67
N GLU A 75 -46.33 13.45 16.21
CA GLU A 75 -46.10 13.19 17.63
C GLU A 75 -44.89 12.27 17.83
N VAL A 76 -44.23 12.43 18.97
CA VAL A 76 -43.05 11.65 19.36
C VAL A 76 -43.29 11.11 20.75
N PHE A 77 -43.15 9.80 20.90
CA PHE A 77 -43.30 9.12 22.18
C PHE A 77 -41.94 8.65 22.66
N ASN A 78 -41.63 8.93 23.93
CA ASN A 78 -40.53 8.27 24.59
C ASN A 78 -40.93 6.82 24.83
N THR A 79 -40.13 5.88 24.35
CA THR A 79 -40.42 4.46 24.55
C THR A 79 -40.07 3.98 25.96
N GLY A 80 -39.21 4.72 26.68
CA GLY A 80 -38.66 4.32 27.96
C GLY A 80 -37.55 3.26 27.88
N TRP A 81 -37.22 2.80 26.66
CA TRP A 81 -36.18 1.81 26.41
C TRP A 81 -34.86 2.48 26.05
N GLU A 82 -33.79 1.96 26.63
CA GLU A 82 -32.43 2.38 26.37
C GLU A 82 -31.50 1.16 26.34
N MET A 83 -30.58 1.13 25.39
CA MET A 83 -29.49 0.16 25.39
C MET A 83 -28.24 0.80 25.98
N VAL A 84 -27.63 0.08 26.93
CA VAL A 84 -26.38 0.49 27.58
C VAL A 84 -25.31 -0.55 27.27
N GLU A 85 -24.32 -0.16 26.49
CA GLU A 85 -23.14 -0.99 26.25
C GLU A 85 -22.14 -0.75 27.39
N THR A 86 -21.71 -1.84 28.03
CA THR A 86 -20.76 -1.80 29.16
C THR A 86 -19.47 -2.52 28.75
N GLU A 87 -18.37 -1.78 28.67
CA GLU A 87 -17.03 -2.32 28.41
C GLU A 87 -16.18 -2.16 29.68
N ASP A 88 -15.58 -3.26 30.16
CA ASP A 88 -14.76 -3.28 31.40
C ASP A 88 -15.46 -2.69 32.65
N GLY A 89 -16.79 -2.88 32.77
CA GLY A 89 -17.57 -2.39 33.90
C GLY A 89 -17.82 -0.88 33.91
N ARG A 90 -17.52 -0.18 32.80
CA ARG A 90 -17.90 1.21 32.57
C ARG A 90 -18.93 1.27 31.44
N GLU A 91 -19.98 2.04 31.64
CA GLU A 91 -20.94 2.36 30.59
C GLU A 91 -20.23 3.20 29.52
N THR A 92 -20.14 2.68 28.30
CA THR A 92 -19.42 3.31 27.18
C THR A 92 -20.35 3.91 26.15
N LYS A 93 -21.57 3.36 25.98
CA LYS A 93 -22.58 3.87 25.04
C LYS A 93 -23.98 3.74 25.62
N ARG A 94 -24.80 4.81 25.52
CA ARG A 94 -26.21 4.82 25.90
C ARG A 94 -27.04 5.30 24.72
N GLU A 95 -27.82 4.39 24.14
CA GLU A 95 -28.71 4.64 23.00
C GLU A 95 -30.14 4.65 23.50
N GLY A 96 -30.85 5.76 23.30
CA GLY A 96 -32.27 5.88 23.64
C GLY A 96 -33.16 5.59 22.45
N TYR A 97 -34.37 5.08 22.68
CA TYR A 97 -35.32 4.78 21.61
C TYR A 97 -36.57 5.65 21.72
N ALA A 98 -36.97 6.27 20.61
CA ALA A 98 -38.20 7.04 20.47
C ALA A 98 -39.10 6.43 19.38
N ALA A 99 -40.41 6.57 19.55
CA ALA A 99 -41.39 6.18 18.54
C ALA A 99 -41.99 7.44 17.89
N LEU A 100 -41.71 7.61 16.60
CA LEU A 100 -42.23 8.71 15.79
C LEU A 100 -43.53 8.27 15.12
N MET A 101 -44.64 8.93 15.44
CA MET A 101 -45.96 8.54 14.96
C MET A 101 -46.39 9.36 13.74
N TYR A 102 -47.03 8.68 12.79
CA TYR A 102 -47.76 9.28 11.68
C TYR A 102 -48.99 8.44 11.33
N ASN A 103 -50.18 9.02 11.52
CA ASN A 103 -51.45 8.30 11.57
C ASN A 103 -51.36 7.13 12.59
N ASP A 104 -51.64 5.90 12.17
CA ASP A 104 -51.64 4.70 13.02
C ASP A 104 -50.36 3.84 12.83
N ARG A 105 -49.24 4.46 12.47
CA ARG A 105 -47.96 3.75 12.26
C ARG A 105 -46.80 4.46 12.94
N PHE A 106 -45.85 3.65 13.39
CA PHE A 106 -44.67 4.10 14.11
C PHE A 106 -43.40 3.86 13.32
N LEU A 107 -42.49 4.83 13.37
CA LEU A 107 -41.08 4.67 13.02
C LEU A 107 -40.26 4.69 14.30
N LEU A 108 -39.48 3.63 14.53
CA LEU A 108 -38.53 3.61 15.62
C LEU A 108 -37.36 4.54 15.28
N VAL A 109 -36.96 5.38 16.24
CA VAL A 109 -35.84 6.32 16.11
C VAL A 109 -34.85 6.01 17.21
N GLU A 110 -33.62 5.70 16.82
CA GLU A 110 -32.49 5.48 17.71
C GLU A 110 -31.77 6.81 17.93
N LEU A 111 -31.65 7.21 19.19
CA LEU A 111 -31.15 8.50 19.63
C LEU A 111 -29.73 8.39 20.17
N THR A 112 -28.84 9.25 19.66
CA THR A 112 -27.53 9.48 20.29
C THR A 112 -27.68 10.36 21.54
N GLY A 113 -27.98 9.74 22.68
CA GLY A 113 -28.14 10.40 23.98
C GLY A 113 -29.58 10.38 24.52
N PRO A 114 -29.87 11.12 25.60
CA PRO A 114 -31.16 11.07 26.28
C PRO A 114 -32.28 11.66 25.43
N PHE A 115 -33.49 11.15 25.60
CA PHE A 115 -34.70 11.70 24.98
C PHE A 115 -34.95 13.14 25.44
N VAL A 116 -35.28 14.03 24.48
CA VAL A 116 -35.63 15.43 24.74
C VAL A 116 -37.06 15.70 24.28
N ASP A 117 -37.92 16.09 25.22
CA ASP A 117 -39.31 16.44 24.95
C ASP A 117 -39.43 17.60 23.95
N GLY A 118 -40.39 17.49 23.02
CA GLY A 118 -40.72 18.55 22.06
C GLY A 118 -39.91 18.55 20.76
N VAL A 119 -38.88 17.70 20.63
CA VAL A 119 -38.16 17.49 19.36
C VAL A 119 -39.02 16.63 18.44
N LYS A 120 -39.45 17.20 17.29
CA LYS A 120 -40.28 16.50 16.28
C LYS A 120 -39.57 16.22 14.96
N ASN A 121 -38.33 16.71 14.82
CA ASN A 121 -37.51 16.56 13.63
C ASN A 121 -36.29 15.73 13.98
N PHE A 122 -36.09 14.63 13.26
CA PHE A 122 -34.93 13.76 13.42
C PHE A 122 -34.21 13.63 12.08
N THR A 123 -32.88 13.59 12.11
CA THR A 123 -32.05 13.38 10.93
C THR A 123 -31.17 12.17 11.19
N GLY A 124 -31.13 11.24 10.23
CA GLY A 124 -30.46 9.97 10.42
C GLY A 124 -30.46 9.08 9.20
N GLN A 125 -29.88 7.90 9.34
CA GLN A 125 -29.87 6.84 8.34
C GLN A 125 -31.04 5.88 8.58
N LEU A 126 -31.81 5.58 7.54
CA LEU A 126 -32.76 4.48 7.55
C LEU A 126 -32.00 3.17 7.48
N VAL A 127 -32.07 2.40 8.56
CA VAL A 127 -31.39 1.10 8.69
C VAL A 127 -32.42 0.01 9.01
N PRO A 128 -32.23 -1.24 8.53
CA PRO A 128 -33.09 -2.34 8.94
C PRO A 128 -32.98 -2.53 10.46
N ILE A 129 -34.11 -2.86 11.10
CA ILE A 129 -34.12 -3.14 12.53
C ILE A 129 -33.28 -4.38 12.80
N SER A 130 -32.30 -4.27 13.69
CA SER A 130 -31.43 -5.39 14.04
C SER A 130 -32.22 -6.47 14.81
N ALA A 131 -31.72 -7.71 14.79
CA ALA A 131 -32.37 -8.81 15.50
C ALA A 131 -32.44 -8.56 17.03
N ASP A 132 -31.45 -7.87 17.58
CA ASP A 132 -31.38 -7.55 19.00
C ASP A 132 -32.37 -6.44 19.38
N VAL A 133 -32.45 -5.35 18.59
CA VAL A 133 -33.48 -4.31 18.77
C VAL A 133 -34.88 -4.92 18.68
N ASN A 134 -35.12 -5.80 17.71
CA ASN A 134 -36.43 -6.44 17.58
C ASN A 134 -36.78 -7.29 18.82
N ARG A 135 -35.82 -8.10 19.31
CA ARG A 135 -36.03 -9.00 20.46
C ARG A 135 -36.15 -8.26 21.80
N GLU A 136 -35.35 -7.22 22.00
CA GLU A 136 -35.23 -6.59 23.33
C GLU A 136 -36.17 -5.41 23.49
N ILE A 137 -36.47 -4.70 22.41
CA ILE A 137 -37.25 -3.46 22.45
C ILE A 137 -38.66 -3.71 21.89
N LEU A 138 -38.78 -4.19 20.65
CA LEU A 138 -40.09 -4.35 20.01
C LEU A 138 -40.91 -5.49 20.63
N GLU A 139 -40.30 -6.66 20.87
CA GLU A 139 -41.01 -7.78 21.51
C GLU A 139 -41.43 -7.44 22.95
N GLY A 140 -40.64 -6.63 23.68
CA GLY A 140 -41.01 -6.08 24.97
C GLY A 140 -42.24 -5.18 24.88
N MET A 141 -42.25 -4.23 23.95
CA MET A 141 -43.43 -3.38 23.71
C MET A 141 -44.67 -4.16 23.28
N TYR A 142 -44.51 -5.21 22.47
CA TYR A 142 -45.63 -6.04 22.02
C TYR A 142 -46.17 -6.93 23.14
N ALA A 143 -45.35 -7.28 24.14
CA ALA A 143 -45.79 -8.01 25.32
C ALA A 143 -46.67 -7.11 26.21
N ASP A 144 -46.28 -5.85 26.38
CA ASP A 144 -47.01 -4.87 27.18
C ASP A 144 -48.30 -4.42 26.47
N GLU A 145 -48.25 -4.11 25.18
CA GLU A 145 -49.39 -3.65 24.38
C GLU A 145 -49.47 -4.41 23.04
N PRO A 146 -50.19 -5.55 22.99
CA PRO A 146 -50.29 -6.40 21.80
C PRO A 146 -50.87 -5.69 20.56
N ALA A 147 -51.62 -4.61 20.75
CA ALA A 147 -52.21 -3.81 19.67
C ALA A 147 -51.14 -3.12 18.79
N LEU A 148 -49.92 -2.90 19.32
CA LEU A 148 -48.81 -2.28 18.58
C LEU A 148 -48.20 -3.20 17.51
N ARG A 149 -48.56 -4.50 17.52
CA ARG A 149 -47.95 -5.49 16.63
C ARG A 149 -48.29 -5.21 15.17
N GLY A 150 -47.26 -4.95 14.37
CA GLY A 150 -47.41 -4.61 12.95
C GLY A 150 -47.65 -3.12 12.67
N MET A 151 -47.68 -2.26 13.70
CA MET A 151 -47.76 -0.81 13.53
C MET A 151 -46.37 -0.18 13.25
N PHE A 152 -45.30 -0.81 13.74
CA PHE A 152 -43.92 -0.37 13.48
C PHE A 152 -43.46 -0.71 12.06
N ALA A 153 -42.65 0.19 11.47
CA ALA A 153 -41.93 -0.09 10.24
C ALA A 153 -40.88 -1.22 10.42
N SER A 154 -40.49 -1.87 9.33
CA SER A 154 -39.42 -2.90 9.31
C SER A 154 -38.00 -2.32 9.38
N PHE A 155 -37.88 -1.01 9.56
CA PHE A 155 -36.64 -0.24 9.61
C PHE A 155 -36.77 0.85 10.66
N MET A 156 -35.64 1.39 11.08
CA MET A 156 -35.53 2.45 12.07
C MET A 156 -34.67 3.60 11.56
N LEU A 157 -34.78 4.75 12.20
CA LEU A 157 -33.94 5.91 11.94
C LEU A 157 -32.80 5.97 12.94
N ASP A 158 -31.58 5.65 12.50
CA ASP A 158 -30.34 5.78 13.27
C ASP A 158 -29.84 7.23 13.18
N THR A 159 -29.88 7.96 14.29
CA THR A 159 -29.44 9.37 14.33
C THR A 159 -27.93 9.55 14.46
N GLU A 160 -27.16 8.47 14.56
CA GLU A 160 -25.70 8.54 14.65
C GLU A 160 -25.08 9.12 13.37
N ASP A 161 -24.27 10.18 13.52
CA ASP A 161 -23.61 10.81 12.39
C ASP A 161 -22.34 10.04 11.95
N LYS A 162 -22.55 9.01 11.13
CA LYS A 162 -21.47 8.21 10.51
C LYS A 162 -20.79 8.90 9.32
N ARG A 163 -21.11 10.16 9.02
CA ARG A 163 -20.55 10.87 7.85
C ARG A 163 -19.04 11.05 7.93
N ILE A 164 -18.49 11.23 9.13
CA ILE A 164 -17.05 11.39 9.32
C ILE A 164 -16.29 10.17 8.79
N GLU A 165 -16.76 8.96 9.09
CA GLU A 165 -16.16 7.72 8.61
C GLU A 165 -16.27 7.60 7.08
N ILE A 166 -17.43 7.96 6.52
CA ILE A 166 -17.67 7.96 5.08
C ILE A 166 -16.73 8.95 4.38
N PHE A 167 -16.59 10.18 4.90
CA PHE A 167 -15.69 11.19 4.35
C PHE A 167 -14.22 10.81 4.50
N ALA A 168 -13.82 10.19 5.62
CA ALA A 168 -12.48 9.66 5.80
C ALA A 168 -12.17 8.57 4.75
N GLY A 169 -13.11 7.65 4.53
CA GLY A 169 -13.01 6.64 3.47
C GLY A 169 -12.90 7.26 2.07
N LEU A 170 -13.72 8.27 1.77
CA LEU A 170 -13.68 9.00 0.49
C LEU A 170 -12.35 9.73 0.30
N ALA A 171 -11.83 10.38 1.34
CA ALA A 171 -10.53 11.07 1.30
C ALA A 171 -9.40 10.08 1.04
N ALA A 172 -9.38 8.94 1.74
CA ALA A 172 -8.40 7.88 1.53
C ALA A 172 -8.43 7.32 0.11
N LEU A 173 -9.64 7.07 -0.43
CA LEU A 173 -9.84 6.59 -1.80
C LEU A 173 -9.34 7.61 -2.81
N THR A 174 -9.68 8.89 -2.62
CA THR A 174 -9.27 10.00 -3.49
C THR A 174 -7.75 10.16 -3.52
N VAL A 175 -7.10 10.21 -2.36
CA VAL A 175 -5.63 10.34 -2.25
C VAL A 175 -4.94 9.13 -2.90
N SER A 176 -5.43 7.92 -2.63
CA SER A 176 -4.89 6.68 -3.23
C SER A 176 -5.06 6.67 -4.75
N GLY A 177 -6.20 7.14 -5.26
CA GLY A 177 -6.48 7.29 -6.69
C GLY A 177 -5.54 8.27 -7.36
N VAL A 178 -5.37 9.47 -6.78
CA VAL A 178 -4.46 10.50 -7.30
C VAL A 178 -3.01 9.99 -7.33
N ILE A 179 -2.54 9.38 -6.24
CA ILE A 179 -1.18 8.79 -6.20
C ILE A 179 -1.03 7.72 -7.28
N SER A 180 -2.03 6.84 -7.45
CA SER A 180 -2.00 5.78 -8.46
C SER A 180 -1.92 6.33 -9.89
N ILE A 181 -2.68 7.39 -10.20
CA ILE A 181 -2.66 8.07 -11.50
C ILE A 181 -1.30 8.74 -11.74
N LEU A 182 -0.74 9.44 -10.75
CA LEU A 182 0.58 10.07 -10.86
C LEU A 182 1.69 9.05 -11.07
N LEU A 183 1.65 7.92 -10.35
CA LEU A 183 2.59 6.83 -10.52
C LEU A 183 2.44 6.14 -11.89
N LEU A 184 1.21 6.03 -12.39
CA LEU A 184 0.93 5.49 -13.73
C LEU A 184 1.52 6.40 -14.81
N GLY A 185 1.29 7.71 -14.73
CA GLY A 185 1.88 8.70 -15.63
C GLY A 185 3.42 8.67 -15.59
N ARG A 186 4.02 8.53 -14.40
CA ARG A 186 5.47 8.37 -14.25
C ARG A 186 5.98 7.09 -14.90
N THR A 187 5.22 6.00 -14.82
CA THR A 187 5.57 4.72 -15.43
C THR A 187 5.46 4.79 -16.96
N LEU A 188 4.40 5.41 -17.49
CA LEU A 188 4.25 5.68 -18.92
C LEU A 188 5.38 6.54 -19.47
N ASN A 189 5.76 7.61 -18.76
CA ASN A 189 6.91 8.44 -19.13
C ASN A 189 8.24 7.65 -19.15
N ARG A 190 8.41 6.67 -18.26
CA ARG A 190 9.58 5.75 -18.27
C ARG A 190 9.51 4.71 -19.39
N MET A 191 8.32 4.39 -19.90
CA MET A 191 8.15 3.50 -21.05
C MET A 191 8.43 4.24 -22.36
N ALA A 192 8.05 5.52 -22.46
CA ALA A 192 8.34 6.37 -23.61
C ALA A 192 9.84 6.70 -23.73
N ASP A 193 10.53 6.96 -22.61
CA ASP A 193 11.96 7.24 -22.57
C ASP A 193 12.69 6.28 -21.60
N PRO A 194 13.31 5.20 -22.14
CA PRO A 194 14.02 4.21 -21.33
C PRO A 194 15.19 4.79 -20.54
N THR A 195 15.79 5.91 -20.97
CA THR A 195 16.96 6.51 -20.31
C THR A 195 16.63 7.08 -18.93
N ARG A 196 15.36 7.43 -18.70
CA ARG A 196 14.84 7.89 -17.41
C ARG A 196 14.68 6.77 -16.38
N HIS A 197 14.77 5.51 -16.81
CA HIS A 197 14.66 4.38 -15.91
C HIS A 197 15.87 4.33 -14.96
N PRO A 198 15.70 4.01 -13.66
CA PRO A 198 16.80 3.95 -12.69
C PRO A 198 18.00 3.10 -13.15
N ILE A 199 17.74 1.99 -13.85
CA ILE A 199 18.79 1.13 -14.43
C ILE A 199 19.65 1.91 -15.43
N MET A 200 19.05 2.63 -16.36
CA MET A 200 19.78 3.40 -17.38
C MET A 200 20.46 4.62 -16.76
N ARG A 201 19.80 5.30 -15.81
CA ARG A 201 20.43 6.39 -15.04
C ARG A 201 21.63 5.92 -14.23
N ALA A 202 21.59 4.68 -13.73
CA ALA A 202 22.75 4.09 -13.07
C ALA A 202 23.92 3.93 -14.05
N LEU A 203 23.68 3.52 -15.30
CA LEU A 203 24.73 3.41 -16.32
C LEU A 203 25.30 4.77 -16.76
N ALA A 204 24.53 5.85 -16.63
CA ALA A 204 24.95 7.21 -16.99
C ALA A 204 26.24 7.67 -16.32
N ARG A 205 26.58 7.09 -15.15
CA ARG A 205 27.83 7.39 -14.45
C ARG A 205 29.10 6.99 -15.20
N TYR A 206 28.97 6.11 -16.21
CA TYR A 206 30.08 5.66 -17.05
C TYR A 206 30.16 6.35 -18.42
N GLY A 207 29.17 7.18 -18.77
CA GLY A 207 29.04 7.82 -20.08
C GLY A 207 27.59 7.80 -20.59
N ASP A 208 27.42 7.93 -21.90
CA ASP A 208 26.09 7.84 -22.53
C ASP A 208 25.42 6.46 -22.25
N PRO A 209 24.26 6.41 -21.57
CA PRO A 209 23.65 5.16 -21.13
C PRO A 209 23.39 4.14 -22.24
N GLU A 210 23.00 4.58 -23.44
CA GLU A 210 22.73 3.68 -24.55
C GLU A 210 24.01 3.08 -25.13
N SER A 211 25.04 3.89 -25.28
CA SER A 211 26.35 3.44 -25.75
C SER A 211 27.01 2.51 -24.73
N ILE A 212 26.92 2.81 -23.43
CA ILE A 212 27.40 1.93 -22.37
C ILE A 212 26.63 0.60 -22.33
N ALA A 213 25.30 0.64 -22.44
CA ALA A 213 24.51 -0.58 -22.48
C ALA A 213 24.90 -1.48 -23.66
N ARG A 214 25.18 -0.89 -24.84
CA ARG A 214 25.69 -1.61 -26.03
C ARG A 214 27.11 -2.15 -25.82
N GLU A 215 28.00 -1.38 -25.21
CA GLU A 215 29.37 -1.80 -24.89
C GLU A 215 29.36 -3.06 -24.01
N ILE A 216 28.58 -3.04 -22.91
CA ILE A 216 28.41 -4.20 -22.02
C ILE A 216 27.87 -5.41 -22.83
N ASP A 217 26.98 -5.17 -23.79
CA ASP A 217 26.35 -6.20 -24.62
C ASP A 217 27.32 -6.93 -25.52
N THR A 218 28.12 -6.15 -26.24
CA THR A 218 29.17 -6.64 -27.12
C THR A 218 30.19 -7.43 -26.32
N GLU A 219 30.64 -6.87 -25.19
CA GLU A 219 31.67 -7.52 -24.38
C GLU A 219 31.18 -8.81 -23.70
N MET A 220 29.95 -8.79 -23.18
CA MET A 220 29.34 -9.99 -22.58
C MET A 220 28.92 -11.03 -23.63
N THR A 221 28.95 -10.71 -24.92
CA THR A 221 28.79 -11.68 -26.00
C THR A 221 30.15 -12.29 -26.38
N LEU A 222 31.22 -11.50 -26.35
CA LEU A 222 32.57 -11.93 -26.74
C LEU A 222 33.34 -12.67 -25.64
N SER A 223 33.19 -12.28 -24.37
CA SER A 223 34.08 -12.76 -23.29
C SER A 223 33.34 -13.02 -21.98
N ARG A 224 32.18 -13.71 -22.04
CA ARG A 224 31.37 -14.01 -20.86
C ARG A 224 31.96 -15.14 -20.02
N THR A 225 32.26 -14.85 -18.77
CA THR A 225 32.48 -15.85 -17.71
C THR A 225 31.30 -15.83 -16.74
N PRO A 226 30.43 -16.86 -16.73
CA PRO A 226 29.32 -16.92 -15.79
C PRO A 226 29.82 -17.16 -14.37
N VAL A 227 29.27 -16.43 -13.40
CA VAL A 227 29.56 -16.61 -11.96
C VAL A 227 28.23 -16.67 -11.20
N GLY A 228 27.71 -17.88 -11.07
CA GLY A 228 26.35 -18.14 -10.58
C GLY A 228 25.29 -18.01 -11.67
N LYS A 229 24.02 -18.16 -11.27
CA LYS A 229 22.90 -18.21 -12.22
C LYS A 229 22.58 -16.88 -12.92
N TYR A 230 22.79 -15.76 -12.22
CA TYR A 230 22.33 -14.43 -12.64
C TYR A 230 23.45 -13.39 -12.81
N SER A 231 24.69 -13.76 -12.52
CA SER A 231 25.84 -12.87 -12.62
C SER A 231 26.85 -13.39 -13.64
N SER A 232 27.47 -12.48 -14.37
CA SER A 232 28.57 -12.79 -15.28
C SER A 232 29.60 -11.67 -15.29
N LEU A 233 30.84 -12.06 -15.49
CA LEU A 233 31.96 -11.16 -15.68
C LEU A 233 32.44 -11.24 -17.12
N SER A 234 32.99 -10.13 -17.58
CA SER A 234 33.76 -9.99 -18.82
C SER A 234 35.15 -9.44 -18.48
N GLN A 235 35.88 -8.91 -19.45
CA GLN A 235 37.21 -8.36 -19.20
C GLN A 235 37.13 -7.04 -18.41
N ARG A 236 36.13 -6.21 -18.69
CA ARG A 236 35.97 -4.86 -18.17
C ARG A 236 34.70 -4.71 -17.36
N TRP A 237 33.68 -5.53 -17.57
CA TRP A 237 32.39 -5.39 -16.90
C TRP A 237 32.03 -6.57 -16.03
N PHE A 238 31.43 -6.25 -14.89
CA PHE A 238 30.55 -7.10 -14.12
C PHE A 238 29.10 -6.78 -14.51
N ALA A 239 28.27 -7.80 -14.73
CA ALA A 239 26.83 -7.65 -14.93
C ALA A 239 26.04 -8.67 -14.11
N TYR A 240 24.93 -8.21 -13.55
CA TYR A 240 23.94 -9.00 -12.84
C TYR A 240 22.56 -8.71 -13.41
N HIS A 241 21.78 -9.77 -13.66
CA HIS A 241 20.42 -9.67 -14.17
C HIS A 241 19.51 -10.71 -13.52
N ARG A 242 18.52 -10.27 -12.76
CA ARG A 242 17.47 -11.12 -12.18
C ARG A 242 16.10 -10.42 -12.26
N GLY A 243 15.20 -10.97 -13.06
CA GLY A 243 13.85 -10.42 -13.24
C GLY A 243 13.88 -9.00 -13.82
N GLY A 244 13.36 -8.03 -13.08
CA GLY A 244 13.38 -6.60 -13.43
C GLY A 244 14.60 -5.84 -12.89
N ALA A 245 15.53 -6.51 -12.20
CA ALA A 245 16.74 -5.90 -11.67
C ALA A 245 17.94 -6.15 -12.59
N PHE A 246 18.67 -5.07 -12.89
CA PHE A 246 19.93 -5.13 -13.63
C PHE A 246 20.95 -4.23 -12.93
N HIS A 247 22.12 -4.77 -12.63
CA HIS A 247 23.26 -4.03 -12.11
C HIS A 247 24.47 -4.30 -12.99
N ALA A 248 25.22 -3.24 -13.32
CA ALA A 248 26.51 -3.38 -13.96
C ALA A 248 27.51 -2.43 -13.32
N ALA A 249 28.76 -2.88 -13.27
CA ALA A 249 29.89 -2.08 -12.84
C ALA A 249 31.11 -2.39 -13.69
N ARG A 250 31.88 -1.36 -14.06
CA ARG A 250 33.21 -1.60 -14.63
C ARG A 250 34.09 -2.19 -13.53
N LEU A 251 34.73 -3.32 -13.78
CA LEU A 251 35.64 -3.98 -12.85
C LEU A 251 36.75 -3.03 -12.41
N GLN A 252 37.24 -2.25 -13.37
CA GLN A 252 38.21 -1.18 -13.20
C GLN A 252 37.77 -0.12 -12.17
N ASP A 253 36.47 0.11 -12.03
CA ASP A 253 35.88 1.15 -11.19
C ASP A 253 35.33 0.58 -9.86
N ILE A 254 35.56 -0.70 -9.56
CA ILE A 254 35.19 -1.30 -8.27
C ILE A 254 36.17 -0.79 -7.20
N ALA A 255 35.61 -0.22 -6.13
CA ALA A 255 36.37 0.32 -5.01
C ALA A 255 36.30 -0.59 -3.78
N TRP A 256 35.15 -1.21 -3.53
CA TRP A 256 34.93 -2.02 -2.35
C TRP A 256 33.93 -3.14 -2.62
N ALA A 257 34.25 -4.37 -2.19
CA ALA A 257 33.35 -5.50 -2.26
C ALA A 257 33.41 -6.36 -1.00
N TYR A 258 32.27 -6.83 -0.51
CA TYR A 258 32.23 -7.66 0.70
C TYR A 258 31.01 -8.58 0.76
N LYS A 259 31.11 -9.61 1.60
CA LYS A 259 30.00 -10.52 1.91
C LYS A 259 29.25 -10.02 3.13
N GLN A 260 27.92 -9.93 3.03
CA GLN A 260 27.02 -9.79 4.16
C GLN A 260 26.29 -11.11 4.43
N VAL A 261 26.19 -11.48 5.71
CA VAL A 261 25.42 -12.64 6.16
C VAL A 261 24.36 -12.17 7.14
N THR A 262 23.09 -12.31 6.79
CA THR A 262 21.96 -12.00 7.65
C THR A 262 21.42 -13.31 8.23
N GLN A 263 21.37 -13.41 9.55
CA GLN A 263 20.85 -14.57 10.27
C GLN A 263 19.43 -14.28 10.76
N HIS A 264 18.46 -15.05 10.30
CA HIS A 264 17.07 -14.99 10.76
C HIS A 264 16.91 -15.81 12.03
N ARG A 265 16.16 -15.27 13.00
CA ARG A 265 15.85 -15.92 14.26
C ARG A 265 14.35 -15.89 14.51
N THR A 266 13.80 -16.99 15.00
CA THR A 266 12.40 -17.08 15.44
C THR A 266 12.40 -17.59 16.87
N TYR A 267 11.77 -16.85 17.79
CA TYR A 267 11.85 -17.12 19.24
C TYR A 267 13.29 -17.26 19.76
N GLY A 268 14.22 -16.46 19.22
CA GLY A 268 15.65 -16.51 19.56
C GLY A 268 16.46 -17.64 18.91
N ILE A 269 15.81 -18.62 18.26
CA ILE A 269 16.46 -19.77 17.62
C ILE A 269 16.81 -19.41 16.17
N PRO A 270 18.06 -19.64 15.71
CA PRO A 270 18.45 -19.48 14.31
C PRO A 270 17.63 -20.37 13.37
N THR A 271 16.91 -19.77 12.42
CA THR A 271 16.05 -20.51 11.47
C THR A 271 16.61 -20.52 10.05
N ALA A 272 17.25 -19.44 9.61
CA ALA A 272 17.81 -19.35 8.27
C ALA A 272 18.96 -18.34 8.17
N LYS A 273 19.75 -18.43 7.09
CA LYS A 273 20.75 -17.44 6.72
C LYS A 273 20.51 -16.94 5.31
N THR A 274 20.73 -15.64 5.10
CA THR A 274 20.72 -15.00 3.80
C THR A 274 22.10 -14.41 3.52
N TYR A 275 22.63 -14.67 2.31
CA TYR A 275 23.95 -14.23 1.90
C TYR A 275 23.83 -13.19 0.79
N MET A 276 24.61 -12.13 0.88
CA MET A 276 24.63 -11.05 -0.11
C MET A 276 26.07 -10.65 -0.44
N ALA A 277 26.36 -10.42 -1.71
CA ALA A 277 27.57 -9.73 -2.14
C ALA A 277 27.24 -8.24 -2.30
N HIS A 278 27.95 -7.38 -1.58
CA HIS A 278 27.90 -5.93 -1.76
C HIS A 278 29.06 -5.50 -2.63
N VAL A 279 28.76 -4.64 -3.60
CA VAL A 279 29.77 -4.04 -4.49
C VAL A 279 29.53 -2.55 -4.55
N ALA A 280 30.59 -1.78 -4.35
CA ALA A 280 30.62 -0.33 -4.43
C ALA A 280 31.65 0.12 -5.47
N ASP A 281 31.26 1.08 -6.29
CA ASP A 281 32.15 1.69 -7.28
C ASP A 281 32.70 3.05 -6.84
N VAL A 282 33.69 3.55 -7.58
CA VAL A 282 34.34 4.84 -7.32
C VAL A 282 33.39 6.04 -7.39
N TYR A 283 32.26 5.90 -8.10
CA TYR A 283 31.23 6.94 -8.20
C TYR A 283 30.30 6.96 -6.99
N GLY A 284 30.47 6.02 -6.05
CA GLY A 284 29.67 5.90 -4.85
C GLY A 284 28.39 5.09 -5.04
N HIS A 285 28.15 4.51 -6.22
CA HIS A 285 27.01 3.64 -6.42
C HIS A 285 27.27 2.29 -5.76
N GLN A 286 26.25 1.78 -5.07
CA GLN A 286 26.30 0.50 -4.38
C GLN A 286 25.13 -0.37 -4.82
N PHE A 287 25.39 -1.66 -4.98
CA PHE A 287 24.36 -2.66 -5.22
C PHE A 287 24.69 -3.96 -4.47
N SER A 288 23.65 -4.73 -4.23
CA SER A 288 23.71 -5.95 -3.42
C SER A 288 23.11 -7.11 -4.19
N ILE A 289 23.81 -8.23 -4.22
CA ILE A 289 23.38 -9.43 -4.93
C ILE A 289 23.12 -10.54 -3.92
N GLN A 290 21.85 -10.87 -3.74
CA GLN A 290 21.45 -12.00 -2.92
C GLN A 290 21.52 -13.30 -3.73
N ALA A 291 22.32 -14.24 -3.25
CA ALA A 291 22.53 -15.55 -3.87
C ALA A 291 22.89 -16.60 -2.81
N GLY A 292 23.02 -17.86 -3.22
CA GLY A 292 23.52 -18.91 -2.33
C GLY A 292 24.96 -18.63 -1.89
N GLN A 293 25.36 -19.10 -0.70
CA GLN A 293 26.69 -18.82 -0.14
C GLN A 293 27.82 -19.12 -1.14
N LYS A 294 27.80 -20.30 -1.79
CA LYS A 294 28.81 -20.69 -2.79
C LYS A 294 28.87 -19.74 -3.97
N GLU A 295 27.73 -19.21 -4.43
CA GLU A 295 27.68 -18.25 -5.54
C GLU A 295 28.22 -16.88 -5.11
N VAL A 296 27.88 -16.42 -3.90
CA VAL A 296 28.42 -15.18 -3.33
C VAL A 296 29.93 -15.26 -3.17
N ASP A 297 30.43 -16.37 -2.62
CA ASP A 297 31.86 -16.59 -2.41
C ASP A 297 32.61 -16.67 -3.76
N ALA A 298 32.06 -17.37 -4.75
CA ALA A 298 32.61 -17.43 -6.10
C ALA A 298 32.62 -16.06 -6.79
N LEU A 299 31.56 -15.25 -6.61
CA LEU A 299 31.46 -13.91 -7.16
C LEU A 299 32.53 -12.98 -6.57
N LEU A 300 32.63 -12.93 -5.25
CA LEU A 300 33.61 -12.07 -4.58
C LEU A 300 35.04 -12.50 -4.92
N LYS A 301 35.31 -13.81 -5.03
CA LYS A 301 36.60 -14.32 -5.51
C LYS A 301 36.89 -13.85 -6.95
N ALA A 302 35.93 -14.01 -7.86
CA ALA A 302 36.09 -13.60 -9.26
C ALA A 302 36.26 -12.08 -9.43
N ILE A 303 35.67 -11.28 -8.54
CA ILE A 303 35.91 -9.83 -8.46
C ILE A 303 37.32 -9.56 -7.92
N ALA A 304 37.75 -10.22 -6.86
CA ALA A 304 39.09 -10.04 -6.28
C ALA A 304 40.21 -10.38 -7.26
N GLU A 305 40.03 -11.41 -8.09
CA GLU A 305 40.99 -11.79 -9.13
C GLU A 305 41.12 -10.74 -10.24
N ARG A 306 40.02 -10.07 -10.62
CA ARG A 306 39.99 -9.09 -11.73
C ARG A 306 40.14 -7.64 -11.28
N ALA A 307 39.90 -7.36 -10.00
CA ALA A 307 40.04 -6.05 -9.37
C ALA A 307 40.84 -6.18 -8.06
N PRO A 308 42.13 -6.56 -8.13
CA PRO A 308 42.96 -6.75 -6.94
C PRO A 308 43.22 -5.44 -6.17
N TRP A 309 43.09 -4.28 -6.84
CA TRP A 309 43.20 -2.97 -6.20
C TRP A 309 42.01 -2.62 -5.30
N ALA A 310 40.85 -3.25 -5.49
CA ALA A 310 39.67 -2.99 -4.69
C ALA A 310 39.86 -3.45 -3.24
N LEU A 311 39.16 -2.81 -2.32
CA LEU A 311 39.09 -3.27 -0.94
C LEU A 311 38.14 -4.47 -0.85
N HIS A 312 38.53 -5.51 -0.12
CA HIS A 312 37.76 -6.73 0.04
C HIS A 312 37.45 -7.00 1.51
N GLY A 313 36.20 -7.38 1.79
CA GLY A 313 35.73 -7.68 3.15
C GLY A 313 35.11 -6.47 3.87
N TYR A 314 34.43 -6.75 4.97
CA TYR A 314 33.73 -5.74 5.76
C TYR A 314 34.48 -5.44 7.06
N SER A 315 34.59 -4.17 7.41
CA SER A 315 34.92 -3.71 8.76
C SER A 315 34.10 -2.46 9.06
N ASP A 316 33.73 -2.27 10.33
CA ASP A 316 32.93 -1.10 10.74
C ASP A 316 33.67 0.20 10.45
N ASN A 317 34.99 0.21 10.63
CA ASN A 317 35.84 1.36 10.29
C ASN A 317 35.80 1.68 8.80
N LEU A 318 35.88 0.68 7.91
CA LEU A 318 35.80 0.90 6.47
C LEU A 318 34.40 1.32 6.03
N ALA A 319 33.36 0.73 6.61
CA ALA A 319 31.97 1.11 6.34
C ALA A 319 31.68 2.55 6.79
N GLN A 320 32.23 2.97 7.94
CA GLN A 320 32.12 4.33 8.44
C GLN A 320 32.93 5.31 7.58
N ALA A 321 34.16 4.95 7.21
CA ALA A 321 35.01 5.75 6.31
C ALA A 321 34.32 5.93 4.96
N TRP A 322 33.75 4.87 4.37
CA TRP A 322 33.01 4.99 3.10
C TRP A 322 31.83 5.98 3.17
N ARG A 323 31.15 6.07 4.33
CA ARG A 323 30.00 6.98 4.53
C ARG A 323 30.43 8.41 4.83
N LYS A 324 31.47 8.61 5.65
CA LYS A 324 31.89 9.92 6.16
C LYS A 324 33.01 10.57 5.35
N ASP A 325 33.96 9.77 4.88
CA ASP A 325 35.14 10.21 4.13
C ASP A 325 35.45 9.24 2.99
N ARG A 326 34.56 9.26 1.98
CA ARG A 326 34.72 8.42 0.79
C ARG A 326 35.99 8.77 0.03
N GLN A 327 36.43 10.03 0.04
CA GLN A 327 37.61 10.47 -0.70
C GLN A 327 38.88 9.78 -0.18
N GLN A 328 39.01 9.64 1.13
CA GLN A 328 40.12 8.89 1.72
C GLN A 328 40.13 7.43 1.23
N VAL A 329 38.97 6.76 1.24
CA VAL A 329 38.88 5.36 0.77
C VAL A 329 39.26 5.24 -0.71
N LEU A 330 38.78 6.17 -1.54
CA LEU A 330 39.12 6.21 -2.97
C LEU A 330 40.60 6.50 -3.20
N GLY A 331 41.24 7.31 -2.36
CA GLY A 331 42.69 7.54 -2.37
C GLY A 331 43.47 6.24 -2.19
N THR A 332 43.13 5.46 -1.17
CA THR A 332 43.75 4.14 -0.92
C THR A 332 43.57 3.17 -2.09
N VAL A 333 42.37 3.14 -2.68
CA VAL A 333 42.10 2.30 -3.87
C VAL A 333 42.93 2.75 -5.07
N ALA A 334 43.07 4.06 -5.28
CA ALA A 334 43.87 4.62 -6.37
C ALA A 334 45.38 4.31 -6.19
N GLU A 335 45.90 4.38 -4.98
CA GLU A 335 47.29 4.00 -4.66
C GLU A 335 47.55 2.52 -4.95
N ARG A 336 46.66 1.63 -4.48
CA ARG A 336 46.74 0.20 -4.79
C ARG A 336 46.73 -0.04 -6.29
N ARG A 337 45.86 0.67 -7.01
CA ARG A 337 45.74 0.55 -8.46
C ARG A 337 47.03 0.94 -9.18
N LYS A 338 47.67 2.04 -8.76
CA LYS A 338 48.97 2.47 -9.30
C LYS A 338 50.04 1.40 -9.08
N ALA A 339 50.10 0.83 -7.88
CA ALA A 339 51.05 -0.24 -7.55
C ALA A 339 50.85 -1.49 -8.44
N TYR A 340 49.60 -1.87 -8.70
CA TYR A 340 49.28 -3.00 -9.58
C TYR A 340 49.46 -2.73 -11.08
N SER A 341 49.41 -1.47 -11.53
CA SER A 341 49.70 -1.11 -12.93
C SER A 341 51.19 -0.93 -13.21
N ALA A 342 52.02 -0.78 -12.16
CA ALA A 342 53.46 -0.60 -12.25
C ALA A 342 54.26 -1.90 -12.07
N ALA A 343 53.59 -2.96 -11.59
CA ALA A 343 54.10 -4.33 -11.51
C ALA A 343 53.59 -5.13 -12.72
#